data_AF-A0A1F7YYF1-F1
#
_entry.id   AF-A0A1F7YYF1-F1
#
_cell.length_a   1.000
_cell.length_b   1.000
_cell.length_c   1.000
_cell.angle_alpha   90.00
_cell.angle_beta   90.00
_cell.angle_gamma   90.00
#
_symmetry.space_group_name_H-M   'P 1'
#
loop_
_entity.id
_entity.type
_entity.pdbx_description
1 polymer ?
#
loop_
_entity_poly.entity_id
_entity_poly.type
_entity_poly.pdbx_seq_one_letter_code
_entity_poly.pdbx_strand_id
1 'polypeptide(L)' 'MILEYHPKFKKQHKKLPSTQKRRFAAALAVFVKQPYHPILYNHPLTGRWKGYRSIAFGGDWRAHFILKSRDVTTNCTNK' A
#
# COMPACT_ATOMS: atom_id res chain seq x y z
N MET A 1 1.63 2.03 11.98
CA MET A 1 1.00 1.52 10.73
C MET A 1 1.20 0.01 10.68
N ILE A 2 0.17 -0.78 10.38
CA ILE A 2 0.32 -2.22 10.12
C ILE A 2 0.19 -2.47 8.62
N LEU A 3 1.09 -3.28 8.06
CA LEU A 3 1.12 -3.60 6.64
C LEU A 3 0.72 -5.07 6.43
N GLU A 4 -0.32 -5.28 5.64
CA GLU A 4 -0.78 -6.60 5.24
C GLU A 4 -0.58 -6.80 3.74
N TYR A 5 0.10 -7.89 3.38
CA TYR A 5 0.39 -8.20 1.98
C TYR A 5 -0.47 -9.35 1.49
N HIS A 6 -1.21 -9.10 0.41
CA HIS A 6 -1.98 -10.13 -0.26
C HIS A 6 -1.07 -11.29 -0.75
N PRO A 7 -1.50 -12.57 -0.67
CA PRO A 7 -0.67 -13.70 -1.10
C PRO A 7 -0.19 -13.60 -2.55
N LYS A 8 -1.04 -13.10 -3.46
CA LYS A 8 -0.65 -12.85 -4.87
C LYS A 8 0.46 -11.79 -4.96
N PHE A 9 0.39 -10.74 -4.15
CA PHE A 9 1.42 -9.71 -4.10
C PHE A 9 2.76 -10.29 -3.64
N LYS A 10 2.76 -11.12 -2.58
CA LYS A 10 4.00 -11.79 -2.11
C LYS A 10 4.65 -12.62 -3.22
N LYS A 11 3.84 -13.38 -3.98
CA LYS A 11 4.32 -14.17 -5.13
C LYS A 11 4.89 -13.29 -6.25
N GLN A 12 4.23 -12.18 -6.59
CA GLN A 12 4.70 -11.23 -7.60
C GLN A 12 5.99 -10.52 -7.16
N HIS A 13 6.03 -10.03 -5.91
CA HIS A 13 7.20 -9.40 -5.32
C HIS A 13 8.41 -10.34 -5.31
N LYS A 14 8.21 -11.63 -5.01
CA LYS A 14 9.29 -12.64 -5.04
C LYS A 14 9.93 -12.75 -6.44
N LYS A 15 9.15 -12.59 -7.51
CA LYS A 15 9.63 -12.64 -8.91
C LYS A 15 10.31 -11.36 -9.39
N LEU A 16 10.25 -10.27 -8.63
CA LEU A 16 10.87 -9.01 -9.04
C LEU A 16 12.41 -9.13 -9.09
N PRO A 17 13.07 -8.44 -10.03
CA PRO A 17 14.52 -8.24 -10.00
C PRO A 17 14.98 -7.61 -8.69
N SER A 18 16.20 -7.92 -8.25
CA SER A 18 16.79 -7.40 -7.00
C SER A 18 16.76 -5.87 -6.92
N THR A 19 17.03 -5.19 -8.04
CA THR A 19 16.93 -3.73 -8.15
C THR A 19 15.54 -3.21 -7.85
N GLN A 20 14.49 -3.86 -8.36
CA GLN A 20 13.11 -3.42 -8.12
C GLN A 20 12.66 -3.72 -6.69
N LYS A 21 13.09 -4.85 -6.12
CA LYS A 21 12.87 -5.14 -4.69
C LYS A 21 13.47 -4.07 -3.79
N ARG A 22 14.70 -3.62 -4.08
CA ARG A 22 15.36 -2.54 -3.33
C ARG A 22 14.61 -1.21 -3.45
N ARG A 23 14.16 -0.86 -4.66
CA ARG A 23 13.37 0.37 -4.87
C ARG A 23 12.02 0.31 -4.15
N PHE A 24 11.34 -0.84 -4.19
CA PHE A 24 10.11 -1.05 -3.43
C PHE A 24 10.34 -0.89 -1.93
N ALA A 25 11.40 -1.48 -1.38
CA ALA A 25 11.73 -1.32 0.04
C ALA A 25 12.00 0.15 0.42
N ALA A 26 12.72 0.90 -0.41
CA ALA A 26 12.95 2.33 -0.19
C ALA A 26 11.64 3.14 -0.24
N ALA A 27 10.80 2.90 -1.25
CA ALA A 27 9.49 3.54 -1.35
C ALA A 27 8.60 3.18 -0.14
N LEU A 28 8.64 1.94 0.33
CA LEU A 28 7.89 1.51 1.51
C LEU A 28 8.36 2.23 2.78
N ALA A 29 9.66 2.45 2.95
CA ALA A 29 10.20 3.21 4.07
C ALA A 29 9.69 4.67 4.08
N VAL A 30 9.58 5.30 2.91
CA VAL A 30 8.96 6.63 2.78
C VAL A 30 7.46 6.55 3.06
N PHE A 31 6.77 5.55 2.52
CA PHE A 31 5.33 5.38 2.67
C PHE A 31 4.91 5.22 4.13
N VAL A 32 5.65 4.45 4.94
CA VAL A 32 5.36 4.26 6.36
C VAL A 32 5.49 5.57 7.16
N LYS A 33 6.40 6.46 6.75
CA LYS A 33 6.62 7.76 7.40
C LYS A 33 5.64 8.83 6.91
N GLN A 34 5.48 8.92 5.60
CA GLN A 34 4.68 9.93 4.92
C GLN A 34 4.00 9.31 3.68
N PRO A 35 2.80 8.73 3.84
CA PRO A 35 2.10 8.02 2.77
C PRO A 35 1.78 8.88 1.54
N TYR A 36 1.67 10.20 1.72
CA TYR A 36 1.33 11.17 0.67
C TYR A 36 2.55 11.92 0.13
N HIS A 37 3.77 11.42 0.38
CA HIS A 37 4.97 12.04 -0.14
C HIS A 37 4.93 12.08 -1.69
N PRO A 38 5.23 13.23 -2.34
CA PRO A 38 5.12 13.39 -3.80
C PRO A 38 5.89 12.34 -4.60
N ILE A 39 7.07 11.92 -4.13
CA ILE A 39 7.90 10.85 -4.75
C ILE A 39 7.15 9.51 -4.96
N LEU A 40 6.13 9.23 -4.14
CA LEU A 40 5.35 8.00 -4.22
C LEU A 40 4.25 8.09 -5.27
N TYR A 41 3.98 9.27 -5.84
CA TYR A 41 2.90 9.51 -6.79
C TYR A 41 1.58 8.87 -6.31
N ASN A 42 1.26 9.04 -5.02
CA ASN A 42 0.11 8.40 -4.40
C ASN A 42 -1.19 9.03 -4.94
N HIS A 43 -1.97 8.26 -5.70
CA HIS A 43 -3.27 8.71 -6.21
C HIS A 43 -4.36 7.64 -5.98
N PRO A 44 -5.63 8.06 -5.78
CA PRO A 44 -6.75 7.15 -5.74
C PRO A 44 -6.99 6.54 -7.14
N LEU A 45 -7.41 5.27 -7.16
CA LEU A 45 -7.87 4.62 -8.37
C LEU A 45 -9.38 4.80 -8.53
N THR A 46 -9.86 4.73 -9.77
CA THR A 46 -11.26 4.96 -10.15
C THR A 46 -11.93 3.68 -10.68
N GLY A 47 -13.24 3.74 -10.95
CA GLY A 47 -14.02 2.62 -11.48
C GLY A 47 -14.08 1.42 -10.53
N ARG A 48 -13.83 0.21 -11.05
CA ARG A 48 -13.83 -1.04 -10.25
C ARG A 48 -12.82 -1.07 -9.11
N TRP A 49 -11.86 -0.16 -9.11
CA TRP A 49 -10.82 -0.01 -8.09
C TRP A 49 -11.10 1.16 -7.14
N LYS A 50 -12.33 1.64 -7.06
CA LYS A 50 -12.72 2.68 -6.10
C LYS A 50 -12.35 2.24 -4.67
N GLY A 51 -11.70 3.14 -3.93
CA GLY A 51 -11.17 2.88 -2.59
C GLY A 51 -9.74 2.31 -2.56
N TYR A 52 -9.23 1.86 -3.71
CA TYR A 52 -7.82 1.51 -3.87
C TYR A 52 -6.99 2.76 -4.18
N ARG A 53 -5.71 2.67 -3.84
CA ARG A 53 -4.71 3.69 -4.10
C ARG A 53 -3.49 3.04 -4.75
N SER A 54 -2.76 3.83 -5.51
CA SER A 54 -1.59 3.40 -6.25
C SER A 54 -0.39 4.25 -5.88
N ILE A 55 0.74 3.63 -5.57
CA ILE A 55 2.03 4.30 -5.39
C ILE A 55 3.04 3.79 -6.41
N ALA A 56 3.89 4.68 -6.89
CA ALA A 56 5.05 4.36 -7.70
C ALA A 56 6.26 4.03 -6.82
N PHE A 57 7.08 3.09 -7.27
CA PHE A 57 8.38 2.81 -6.67
C PHE A 57 9.51 2.75 -7.72
N GLY A 58 9.34 3.49 -8.82
CA GLY A 58 10.34 3.71 -9.86
C GLY A 58 10.01 3.07 -11.20
N GLY A 59 10.29 3.79 -12.29
CA GLY A 59 9.86 3.39 -13.65
C GLY A 59 8.35 3.20 -13.72
N ASP A 60 7.92 2.16 -14.43
CA ASP A 60 6.49 1.82 -14.58
C ASP A 60 5.91 0.97 -13.45
N TRP A 61 6.70 0.72 -12.39
CA TRP A 61 6.26 -0.16 -11.32
C TRP A 61 5.33 0.53 -10.33
N ARG A 62 4.17 -0.10 -10.10
CA ARG A 62 3.12 0.38 -9.19
C ARG A 62 2.77 -0.66 -8.14
N ALA A 63 2.53 -0.19 -6.91
CA ALA A 63 1.96 -0.99 -5.84
C ALA A 63 0.55 -0.45 -5.52
N HIS A 64 -0.43 -1.35 -5.52
CA HIS A 64 -1.82 -1.01 -5.21
C HIS A 64 -2.18 -1.49 -3.81
N PHE A 65 -2.86 -0.63 -3.05
CA PHE A 65 -3.27 -0.92 -1.68
C PHE A 65 -4.62 -0.29 -1.34
N ILE A 66 -5.23 -0.78 -0.26
CA ILE A 66 -6.43 -0.21 0.36
C ILE A 66 -6.10 0.10 1.82
N LEU A 67 -6.72 1.15 2.35
CA LEU A 67 -6.72 1.38 3.79
C LEU A 67 -7.82 0.52 4.40
N LYS A 68 -7.44 -0.32 5.36
CA LYS A 68 -8.38 -1.06 6.19
C LYS A 68 -8.54 -0.29 7.50
N SER A 69 -9.73 0.24 7.76
CA SER A 69 -10.10 0.65 9.12
C SER A 69 -10.13 -0.61 9.97
N ARG A 70 -9.48 -0.57 11.13
CA ARG A 70 -9.74 -1.58 12.14
C ARG A 70 -11.07 -1.16 12.77
N ASP A 71 -12.11 -1.95 12.59
CA ASP A 71 -13.40 -1.68 13.21
C ASP A 71 -13.19 -1.65 14.74
N VAL A 72 -13.26 -0.46 15.33
CA VAL A 72 -13.34 -0.33 16.79
C VAL A 72 -14.82 -0.49 17.10
N THR A 73 -15.26 -1.71 17.35
CA THR A 73 -16.59 -1.95 17.91
C THR A 73 -16.58 -1.42 19.34
N THR A 74 -16.93 -0.15 19.53
CA THR A 74 -17.29 0.35 20.86
C THR A 74 -18.61 -0.30 21.23
N ASN A 75 -18.56 -1.45 21.90
CA ASN A 75 -19.71 -1.96 22.64
C ASN A 75 -20.00 -0.96 23.78
N CYS A 76 -20.82 0.05 23.48
CA CYS A 76 -21.50 0.81 24.51
C CYS A 76 -22.63 -0.06 25.06
N THR A 77 -22.31 -0.85 26.08
CA THR A 77 -23.33 -1.36 27.01
C THR A 77 -23.77 -0.21 27.90
N ASN A 78 -24.91 0.40 27.58
CA ASN A 78 -25.65 1.20 28.56
C ASN A 78 -26.30 0.24 29.55
N LYS A 79 -26.08 0.52 30.84
CA LYS A 79 -26.61 -0.19 32.00
C LYS A 79 -28.00 0.32 32.35
#